data_AF-A0A162M7W2-F1
#
_entry.id   AF-A0A162M7W2-F1
#
_cell.length_a   1.000
_cell.length_b   1.000
_cell.length_c   1.000
_cell.angle_alpha   90.00
_cell.angle_beta   90.00
_cell.angle_gamma   90.00
#
_symmetry.space_group_name_H-M   'P 1'
#
loop_
_entity.id
_entity.type
_entity.pdbx_description
1 polymer ?
#
loop_
_entity_poly.entity_id
_entity_poly.type
_entity_poly.pdbx_seq_one_letter_code
_entity_poly.pdbx_strand_id
1 'polypeptide(L)'
;MALRADTPQELITIDRDYRSRVLLRRSLLAQYPSTVHGCTAPGVAAVRELYTYLLTTHLPTRYPTIFQLLASGSLLHNAATGATHPTTPPSDDNGGAEAALRVLGETVEEDLFLLRETPRGHESTAFVCCFPAGFDPSEKLGRLLSEIHAPVPGYDKIAASMERFFGKLEVGKSVKRMNWTVQTHDELFNCKANHNLAGVDSTPDQDVDISKTFVRIELQTLTRLPQTRAILFSFKTYMYPVRQIKSEGGGPAFADAVEGLAAGNAPGMRIYKGSVRWGKAVCEYLRS
;
A
#
# COMPACT_ATOMS: atom_id res chain seq x y z
N MET A 1 10.49 -8.85 10.23
CA MET A 1 9.54 -9.75 9.54
C MET A 1 10.12 -10.10 8.18
N ALA A 2 10.19 -11.39 7.85
CA ALA A 2 10.77 -11.90 6.61
C ALA A 2 9.74 -11.95 5.47
N LEU A 3 10.23 -11.93 4.22
CA LEU A 3 9.45 -12.24 3.03
C LEU A 3 8.90 -13.67 3.13
N ARG A 4 7.66 -13.86 2.68
CA ARG A 4 6.98 -15.16 2.60
C ARG A 4 6.49 -15.37 1.18
N ALA A 5 6.45 -16.61 0.71
CA ALA A 5 5.76 -16.94 -0.53
C ALA A 5 4.28 -16.57 -0.41
N ASP A 6 3.70 -16.13 -1.52
CA ASP A 6 2.28 -15.83 -1.64
C ASP A 6 1.70 -16.49 -2.89
N THR A 7 0.38 -16.51 -2.98
CA THR A 7 -0.32 -17.08 -4.14
C THR A 7 -1.05 -16.00 -4.93
N PRO A 8 -1.24 -16.16 -6.25
CA PRO A 8 -2.01 -15.22 -7.05
C PRO A 8 -3.46 -15.01 -6.56
N GLN A 9 -4.01 -15.92 -5.75
CA GLN A 9 -5.36 -15.84 -5.19
C GLN A 9 -5.47 -14.83 -4.04
N GLU A 10 -4.34 -14.48 -3.42
CA GLU A 10 -4.25 -13.56 -2.28
C GLU A 10 -3.83 -12.14 -2.71
N LEU A 11 -3.82 -11.89 -4.04
CA LEU A 11 -3.43 -10.59 -4.60
C LEU A 11 -4.31 -9.44 -4.09
N ILE A 12 -5.62 -9.70 -3.97
CA ILE A 12 -6.63 -8.78 -3.46
C ILE A 12 -7.34 -9.46 -2.30
N THR A 13 -7.37 -8.79 -1.14
CA THR A 13 -8.00 -9.30 0.09
C THR A 13 -9.24 -8.48 0.42
N ILE A 14 -10.38 -9.15 0.54
CA ILE A 14 -11.65 -8.52 0.94
C ILE A 14 -12.01 -8.95 2.35
N ASP A 15 -12.30 -7.96 3.19
CA ASP A 15 -12.75 -8.15 4.57
C ASP A 15 -14.04 -7.36 4.84
N ARG A 16 -14.44 -7.30 6.12
CA ARG A 16 -15.65 -6.60 6.57
C ARG A 16 -15.65 -5.10 6.27
N ASP A 17 -14.49 -4.49 6.10
CA ASP A 17 -14.35 -3.04 5.91
C ASP A 17 -14.47 -2.65 4.43
N TYR A 18 -14.29 -3.60 3.51
CA TYR A 18 -14.17 -3.40 2.05
C TYR A 18 -15.09 -2.29 1.51
N ARG A 19 -16.40 -2.38 1.75
CA ARG A 19 -17.38 -1.42 1.22
C ARG A 19 -17.09 0.01 1.68
N SER A 20 -16.84 0.21 2.98
CA SER A 20 -16.51 1.54 3.51
C SER A 20 -15.20 2.08 2.94
N ARG A 21 -14.22 1.19 2.75
CA ARG A 21 -12.88 1.54 2.26
C ARG A 21 -12.91 1.98 0.81
N VAL A 22 -13.56 1.22 -0.07
CA VAL A 22 -13.65 1.59 -1.49
C VAL A 22 -14.53 2.81 -1.73
N LEU A 23 -15.55 3.05 -0.90
CA LEU A 23 -16.32 4.30 -0.94
C LEU A 23 -15.49 5.51 -0.52
N LEU A 24 -14.66 5.39 0.54
CA LEU A 24 -13.71 6.43 0.91
C LEU A 24 -12.69 6.68 -0.22
N ARG A 25 -12.16 5.61 -0.83
CA ARG A 25 -11.23 5.72 -1.97
C ARG A 25 -11.88 6.46 -3.14
N ARG A 26 -13.15 6.18 -3.46
CA ARG A 26 -13.90 6.94 -4.49
C ARG A 26 -13.93 8.44 -4.17
N SER A 27 -14.20 8.82 -2.92
CA SER A 27 -14.16 10.24 -2.51
C SER A 27 -12.78 10.85 -2.65
N LEU A 28 -11.72 10.13 -2.26
CA LEU A 28 -10.33 10.60 -2.35
C LEU A 28 -9.86 10.74 -3.81
N LEU A 29 -10.21 9.81 -4.68
CA LEU A 29 -9.94 9.87 -6.13
C LEU A 29 -10.60 11.10 -6.77
N ALA A 30 -11.80 11.47 -6.33
CA ALA A 30 -12.49 12.66 -6.81
C ALA A 30 -11.87 13.96 -6.26
N GLN A 31 -11.46 13.96 -4.99
CA GLN A 31 -10.98 15.16 -4.30
C GLN A 31 -9.50 15.47 -4.59
N TYR A 32 -8.66 14.44 -4.75
CA TYR A 32 -7.20 14.58 -4.87
C TYR A 32 -6.62 13.78 -6.05
N PRO A 33 -7.19 13.85 -7.28
CA PRO A 33 -6.86 12.95 -8.37
C PRO A 33 -5.37 12.90 -8.70
N SER A 34 -4.70 14.05 -8.77
CA SER A 34 -3.26 14.16 -9.07
C SER A 34 -2.35 13.68 -7.95
N THR A 35 -2.86 13.61 -6.72
CA THR A 35 -2.11 13.11 -5.57
C THR A 35 -2.24 11.61 -5.48
N VAL A 36 -3.45 11.05 -5.61
CA VAL A 36 -3.71 9.64 -5.31
C VAL A 36 -3.57 8.70 -6.49
N HIS A 37 -3.48 9.18 -7.73
CA HIS A 37 -3.14 8.32 -8.86
C HIS A 37 -2.35 9.06 -9.93
N GLY A 38 -1.63 8.29 -10.75
CA GLY A 38 -0.90 8.84 -11.89
C GLY A 38 -0.20 7.76 -12.70
N CYS A 39 0.03 8.04 -13.98
CA CYS A 39 0.68 7.13 -14.92
C CYS A 39 1.63 7.89 -15.86
N THR A 40 2.87 7.41 -15.98
CA THR A 40 3.78 7.83 -17.05
C THR A 40 3.48 7.04 -18.33
N ALA A 41 3.93 7.53 -19.49
CA ALA A 41 3.72 6.83 -20.77
C ALA A 41 4.22 5.36 -20.75
N PRO A 42 5.40 5.03 -20.18
CA PRO A 42 5.83 3.64 -20.02
C PRO A 42 4.95 2.76 -19.11
N GLY A 43 4.10 3.34 -18.26
CA GLY A 43 3.22 2.61 -17.34
C GLY A 43 1.90 2.14 -17.96
N VAL A 44 1.47 2.74 -19.08
CA VAL A 44 0.13 2.55 -19.67
C VAL A 44 -0.20 1.09 -19.94
N ALA A 45 0.75 0.33 -20.51
CA ALA A 45 0.54 -1.09 -20.82
C ALA A 45 0.31 -1.92 -19.55
N ALA A 46 1.07 -1.66 -18.49
CA ALA A 46 0.96 -2.39 -17.23
C ALA A 46 -0.36 -2.08 -16.50
N VAL A 47 -0.83 -0.83 -16.57
CA VAL A 47 -2.14 -0.44 -16.06
C VAL A 47 -3.25 -1.19 -16.78
N ARG A 48 -3.20 -1.23 -18.13
CA ARG A 48 -4.21 -1.93 -18.95
C ARG A 48 -4.23 -3.44 -18.70
N GLU A 49 -3.05 -4.05 -18.57
CA GLU A 49 -2.92 -5.47 -18.22
C GLU A 49 -3.55 -5.76 -16.86
N LEU A 50 -3.17 -4.98 -15.83
CA LEU A 50 -3.70 -5.16 -14.47
C LEU A 50 -5.21 -4.95 -14.41
N TYR A 51 -5.71 -3.90 -15.06
CA TYR A 51 -7.14 -3.60 -15.18
C TYR A 51 -7.89 -4.81 -15.76
N THR A 52 -7.44 -5.29 -16.92
CA THR A 52 -8.09 -6.38 -17.63
C THR A 52 -8.09 -7.64 -16.77
N TYR A 53 -6.94 -8.00 -16.18
CA TYR A 53 -6.82 -9.18 -15.34
C TYR A 53 -7.73 -9.11 -14.11
N LEU A 54 -7.75 -7.98 -13.40
CA LEU A 54 -8.57 -7.84 -12.20
C LEU A 54 -10.06 -7.91 -12.52
N LEU A 55 -10.52 -7.19 -13.56
CA LEU A 55 -11.94 -7.07 -13.83
C LEU A 55 -12.53 -8.28 -14.60
N THR A 56 -11.74 -8.97 -15.42
CA THR A 56 -12.24 -10.13 -16.20
C THR A 56 -12.02 -11.47 -15.50
N THR A 57 -10.96 -11.58 -14.69
CA THR A 57 -10.46 -12.87 -14.21
C THR A 57 -10.41 -12.93 -12.70
N HIS A 58 -9.59 -12.11 -12.05
CA HIS A 58 -9.27 -12.29 -10.63
C HIS A 58 -10.48 -12.07 -9.73
N LEU A 59 -11.11 -10.89 -9.80
CA LEU A 59 -12.22 -10.51 -8.93
C LEU A 59 -13.46 -11.41 -9.11
N PRO A 60 -13.98 -11.64 -10.34
CA PRO A 60 -15.15 -12.50 -10.51
C PRO A 60 -14.88 -13.98 -10.19
N THR A 61 -13.64 -14.46 -10.33
CA THR A 61 -13.30 -15.85 -9.96
C THR A 61 -13.12 -16.01 -8.45
N ARG A 62 -12.43 -15.07 -7.80
CA ARG A 62 -12.08 -15.16 -6.37
C ARG A 62 -13.22 -14.78 -5.44
N TYR A 63 -14.08 -13.85 -5.88
CA TYR A 63 -15.17 -13.27 -5.10
C TYR A 63 -16.48 -13.16 -5.92
N PRO A 64 -17.01 -14.27 -6.47
CA PRO A 64 -18.15 -14.27 -7.40
C PRO A 64 -19.46 -13.72 -6.81
N THR A 65 -19.59 -13.70 -5.48
CA THR A 65 -20.76 -13.12 -4.79
C THR A 65 -20.72 -11.60 -4.72
N ILE A 66 -19.53 -11.00 -4.84
CA ILE A 66 -19.31 -9.55 -4.81
C ILE A 66 -19.16 -9.01 -6.23
N PHE A 67 -18.40 -9.71 -7.08
CA PHE A 67 -18.16 -9.27 -8.45
C PHE A 67 -18.73 -10.25 -9.46
N GLN A 68 -19.60 -9.73 -10.32
CA GLN A 68 -20.34 -10.52 -11.29
C GLN A 68 -20.10 -9.98 -12.69
N LEU A 69 -19.79 -10.87 -13.63
CA LEU A 69 -19.71 -10.51 -15.03
C LEU A 69 -21.11 -10.43 -15.64
N LEU A 70 -21.45 -9.28 -16.21
CA LEU A 70 -22.70 -9.02 -16.90
C LEU A 70 -22.47 -8.81 -18.41
N ALA A 71 -23.55 -8.76 -19.18
CA ALA A 71 -23.53 -8.46 -20.62
C ALA A 71 -22.47 -9.28 -21.38
N SER A 72 -22.52 -10.60 -21.20
CA SER A 72 -21.57 -11.56 -21.79
C SER A 72 -20.09 -11.28 -21.43
N GLY A 73 -19.83 -10.71 -20.25
CA GLY A 73 -18.48 -10.44 -19.75
C GLY A 73 -17.93 -9.06 -20.10
N SER A 74 -18.71 -8.20 -20.76
CA SER A 74 -18.28 -6.83 -21.10
C SER A 74 -18.35 -5.84 -19.92
N LEU A 75 -19.07 -6.20 -18.85
CA LEU A 75 -19.25 -5.38 -17.66
C LEU A 75 -18.94 -6.19 -16.39
N LEU A 76 -18.23 -5.59 -15.45
CA LEU A 76 -18.10 -6.10 -14.08
C LEU A 76 -19.04 -5.32 -13.17
N HIS A 77 -19.97 -6.01 -12.52
CA HIS A 77 -20.84 -5.45 -11.49
C HIS A 77 -20.28 -5.76 -10.10
N ASN A 78 -20.15 -4.73 -9.26
CA ASN A 78 -19.77 -4.83 -7.86
C ASN A 78 -21.02 -4.72 -6.97
N ALA A 79 -21.55 -5.86 -6.52
CA ALA A 79 -22.77 -5.95 -5.72
C ALA A 79 -22.68 -5.24 -4.37
N ALA A 80 -21.48 -5.07 -3.80
CA ALA A 80 -21.30 -4.38 -2.53
C ALA A 80 -21.47 -2.86 -2.64
N THR A 81 -21.15 -2.27 -3.79
CA THR A 81 -21.24 -0.83 -4.04
C THR A 81 -22.34 -0.43 -5.01
N GLY A 82 -22.89 -1.40 -5.77
CA GLY A 82 -23.83 -1.16 -6.87
C GLY A 82 -23.17 -0.64 -8.15
N ALA A 83 -21.85 -0.40 -8.15
CA ALA A 83 -21.14 0.14 -9.30
C ALA A 83 -20.95 -0.91 -10.40
N THR A 84 -20.88 -0.45 -11.64
CA THR A 84 -20.62 -1.29 -12.81
C THR A 84 -19.56 -0.62 -13.68
N HIS A 85 -18.54 -1.39 -14.09
CA HIS A 85 -17.43 -0.90 -14.91
C HIS A 85 -17.22 -1.76 -16.15
N PRO A 86 -16.81 -1.17 -17.30
CA PRO A 86 -16.39 -1.95 -18.47
C PRO A 86 -15.21 -2.87 -18.14
N THR A 87 -15.20 -4.09 -18.64
CA THR A 87 -14.06 -5.00 -18.46
C THR A 87 -12.91 -4.72 -19.43
N THR A 88 -13.17 -3.92 -20.47
CA THR A 88 -12.13 -3.36 -21.36
C THR A 88 -11.59 -2.06 -20.78
N PRO A 89 -10.25 -1.87 -20.70
CA PRO A 89 -9.66 -0.61 -20.26
C PRO A 89 -10.13 0.59 -21.12
N PRO A 90 -10.32 1.77 -20.53
CA PRO A 90 -10.63 2.99 -21.28
C PRO A 90 -9.61 3.30 -22.39
N SER A 91 -10.11 3.77 -23.54
CA SER A 91 -9.29 4.32 -24.62
C SER A 91 -8.66 5.65 -24.23
N ASP A 92 -7.63 6.08 -24.97
CA ASP A 92 -6.94 7.36 -24.69
C ASP A 92 -7.90 8.56 -24.79
N ASP A 93 -8.84 8.54 -25.74
CA ASP A 93 -9.90 9.54 -25.89
C ASP A 93 -10.88 9.58 -24.71
N ASN A 94 -10.95 8.52 -23.91
CA ASN A 94 -11.82 8.39 -22.73
C ASN A 94 -11.00 8.38 -21.43
N GLY A 95 -9.90 9.16 -21.39
CA GLY A 95 -9.06 9.33 -20.20
C GLY A 95 -8.03 8.22 -19.96
N GLY A 96 -7.96 7.20 -20.84
CA GLY A 96 -6.87 6.23 -20.92
C GLY A 96 -6.50 5.55 -19.59
N ALA A 97 -5.20 5.51 -19.30
CA ALA A 97 -4.67 4.87 -18.10
C ALA A 97 -5.14 5.55 -16.81
N GLU A 98 -5.34 6.86 -16.80
CA GLU A 98 -5.83 7.57 -15.60
C GLU A 98 -7.27 7.16 -15.27
N ALA A 99 -8.13 7.00 -16.28
CA ALA A 99 -9.48 6.48 -16.08
C ALA A 99 -9.46 5.02 -15.60
N ALA A 100 -8.56 4.19 -16.14
CA ALA A 100 -8.37 2.82 -15.68
C ALA A 100 -7.93 2.76 -14.19
N LEU A 101 -6.99 3.61 -13.78
CA LEU A 101 -6.52 3.69 -12.40
C LEU A 101 -7.62 4.14 -11.43
N ARG A 102 -8.50 5.07 -11.82
CA ARG A 102 -9.66 5.46 -11.01
C ARG A 102 -10.60 4.29 -10.75
N VAL A 103 -10.96 3.55 -11.80
CA VAL A 103 -11.80 2.35 -11.69
C VAL A 103 -11.14 1.31 -10.78
N LEU A 104 -9.84 1.06 -10.94
CA LEU A 104 -9.10 0.16 -10.05
C LEU A 104 -9.17 0.65 -8.60
N GLY A 105 -8.91 1.93 -8.36
CA GLY A 105 -8.91 2.54 -7.03
C GLY A 105 -10.27 2.51 -6.32
N GLU A 106 -11.38 2.58 -7.03
CA GLU A 106 -12.72 2.45 -6.45
C GLU A 106 -13.27 1.01 -6.44
N THR A 107 -12.56 0.07 -7.06
CA THR A 107 -12.94 -1.35 -7.11
C THR A 107 -12.23 -2.18 -6.04
N VAL A 108 -10.93 -1.96 -5.84
CA VAL A 108 -10.11 -2.68 -4.85
C VAL A 108 -9.59 -1.74 -3.76
N GLU A 109 -9.34 -2.29 -2.58
CA GLU A 109 -8.90 -1.51 -1.42
C GLU A 109 -7.39 -1.30 -1.38
N GLU A 110 -6.63 -2.22 -1.96
CA GLU A 110 -5.18 -2.18 -2.03
C GLU A 110 -4.70 -0.91 -2.73
N ASP A 111 -3.67 -0.29 -2.16
CA ASP A 111 -2.86 0.68 -2.89
C ASP A 111 -1.92 -0.08 -3.82
N LEU A 112 -1.75 0.42 -5.04
CA LEU A 112 -1.11 -0.26 -6.15
C LEU A 112 -0.01 0.63 -6.72
N PHE A 113 1.20 0.10 -6.87
CA PHE A 113 2.30 0.72 -7.60
C PHE A 113 2.79 -0.26 -8.66
N LEU A 114 2.99 0.23 -9.88
CA LEU A 114 3.53 -0.52 -11.01
C LEU A 114 4.96 -0.08 -11.25
N LEU A 115 5.88 -1.05 -11.17
CA LEU A 115 7.30 -0.84 -11.34
C LEU A 115 7.77 -1.50 -12.64
N ARG A 116 8.47 -0.74 -13.45
CA ARG A 116 9.09 -1.21 -14.69
C ARG A 116 10.59 -1.34 -14.50
N GLU A 117 11.16 -2.46 -14.93
CA GLU A 117 12.60 -2.63 -14.95
C GLU A 117 13.24 -1.77 -16.06
N THR A 118 14.29 -1.03 -15.72
CA THR A 118 15.09 -0.21 -16.64
C THR A 118 16.58 -0.51 -16.45
N PRO A 119 17.47 -0.09 -17.37
CA PRO A 119 18.92 -0.25 -17.18
C PRO A 119 19.48 0.42 -15.90
N ARG A 120 18.75 1.38 -15.31
CA ARG A 120 19.14 2.09 -14.08
C ARG A 120 18.58 1.43 -12.80
N GLY A 121 17.67 0.46 -12.92
CA GLY A 121 16.91 -0.12 -11.83
C GLY A 121 15.40 -0.07 -12.06
N HIS A 122 14.62 -0.49 -11.07
CA HIS A 122 13.16 -0.48 -11.16
C HIS A 122 12.61 0.93 -10.96
N GLU A 123 11.78 1.40 -11.89
CA GLU A 123 11.15 2.72 -11.90
C GLU A 123 9.64 2.61 -11.63
N SER A 124 9.09 3.48 -10.78
CA SER A 124 7.64 3.55 -10.55
C SER A 124 6.93 4.30 -11.68
N THR A 125 6.23 3.57 -12.54
CA THR A 125 5.63 4.14 -13.77
C THR A 125 4.14 4.41 -13.67
N ALA A 126 3.44 3.80 -12.72
CA ALA A 126 2.06 4.14 -12.43
C ALA A 126 1.69 3.78 -10.99
N PHE A 127 0.68 4.44 -10.43
CA PHE A 127 0.17 4.11 -9.11
C PHE A 127 -1.29 4.53 -8.93
N VAL A 128 -1.96 3.88 -7.97
CA VAL A 128 -3.12 4.39 -7.26
C VAL A 128 -2.91 4.13 -5.77
N CYS A 129 -2.78 5.20 -4.98
CA CYS A 129 -2.46 5.17 -3.56
C CYS A 129 -3.36 6.17 -2.82
N CYS A 130 -4.43 5.65 -2.22
CA CYS A 130 -5.39 6.43 -1.45
C CYS A 130 -5.11 6.37 0.06
N PHE A 131 -4.37 5.37 0.55
CA PHE A 131 -4.02 5.27 1.98
C PHE A 131 -2.49 5.34 2.19
N PRO A 132 -1.82 6.43 1.79
CA PRO A 132 -0.41 6.61 2.10
C PRO A 132 -0.19 6.78 3.62
N ALA A 133 0.99 6.34 4.07
CA ALA A 133 1.39 6.37 5.47
C ALA A 133 2.48 7.44 5.70
N GLY A 134 2.16 8.71 5.44
CA GLY A 134 3.09 9.79 5.69
C GLY A 134 4.07 10.07 4.57
N PHE A 135 3.59 9.98 3.34
CA PHE A 135 4.29 10.43 2.15
C PHE A 135 3.27 10.85 1.09
N ASP A 136 3.66 11.76 0.21
CA ASP A 136 2.88 12.03 -1.00
C ASP A 136 3.23 10.96 -2.06
N PRO A 137 2.26 10.15 -2.52
CA PRO A 137 2.53 9.11 -3.51
C PRO A 137 2.83 9.66 -4.90
N SER A 138 2.36 10.86 -5.26
CA SER A 138 2.65 11.50 -6.54
C SER A 138 4.13 11.82 -6.72
N GLU A 139 4.84 12.12 -5.62
CA GLU A 139 6.29 12.34 -5.64
C GLU A 139 7.09 11.09 -6.02
N LYS A 140 6.48 9.90 -5.97
CA LYS A 140 7.16 8.63 -6.28
C LYS A 140 7.07 8.27 -7.76
N LEU A 141 6.17 8.91 -8.51
CA LEU A 141 6.00 8.67 -9.93
C LEU A 141 7.25 9.06 -10.73
N GLY A 142 7.69 8.17 -11.63
CA GLY A 142 8.87 8.35 -12.46
C GLY A 142 10.21 8.19 -11.73
N ARG A 143 10.20 7.86 -10.43
CA ARG A 143 11.42 7.68 -9.64
C ARG A 143 11.86 6.22 -9.60
N LEU A 144 13.17 6.02 -9.46
CA LEU A 144 13.76 4.72 -9.21
C LEU A 144 13.46 4.25 -7.78
N LEU A 145 13.40 2.94 -7.59
CA LEU A 145 13.19 2.31 -6.29
C LEU A 145 14.23 2.77 -5.26
N SER A 146 15.47 2.96 -5.68
CA SER A 146 16.55 3.51 -4.85
C SER A 146 16.32 4.95 -4.40
N GLU A 147 15.78 5.79 -5.27
CA GLU A 147 15.46 7.19 -4.98
C GLU A 147 14.25 7.30 -4.04
N ILE A 148 13.23 6.46 -4.27
CA ILE A 148 12.03 6.38 -3.43
C ILE A 148 12.41 6.01 -1.99
N HIS A 149 13.32 5.06 -1.82
CA HIS A 149 13.72 4.53 -0.52
C HIS A 149 14.93 5.26 0.11
N ALA A 150 15.50 6.28 -0.54
CA ALA A 150 16.62 7.05 0.01
C ALA A 150 16.40 7.57 1.45
N PRO A 151 15.18 7.97 1.88
CA PRO A 151 14.94 8.39 3.26
C PRO A 151 14.94 7.25 4.29
N VAL A 152 14.92 5.99 3.87
CA VAL A 152 14.79 4.82 4.77
C VAL A 152 16.16 4.47 5.38
N PRO A 153 16.30 4.54 6.72
CA PRO A 153 17.56 4.23 7.38
C PRO A 153 18.07 2.81 7.06
N GLY A 154 19.32 2.71 6.60
CA GLY A 154 19.98 1.44 6.27
C GLY A 154 19.54 0.83 4.93
N TYR A 155 18.74 1.53 4.12
CA TYR A 155 18.34 1.06 2.80
C TYR A 155 19.53 0.87 1.84
N ASP A 156 20.52 1.77 1.90
CA ASP A 156 21.77 1.71 1.14
C ASP A 156 22.46 0.34 1.24
N LYS A 157 22.42 -0.29 2.43
CA LYS A 157 23.02 -1.60 2.69
C LYS A 157 22.30 -2.75 2.00
N ILE A 158 21.01 -2.59 1.69
CA ILE A 158 20.16 -3.64 1.10
C ILE A 158 19.75 -3.34 -0.34
N ALA A 159 19.97 -2.13 -0.83
CA ALA A 159 19.50 -1.65 -2.14
C ALA A 159 19.87 -2.61 -3.28
N ALA A 160 21.15 -3.00 -3.37
CA ALA A 160 21.61 -3.92 -4.42
C ALA A 160 20.97 -5.31 -4.30
N SER A 161 20.68 -5.79 -3.08
CA SER A 161 20.00 -7.07 -2.89
C SER A 161 18.53 -6.99 -3.25
N MET A 162 17.87 -5.87 -2.95
CA MET A 162 16.48 -5.63 -3.30
C MET A 162 16.31 -5.54 -4.81
N GLU A 163 17.16 -4.80 -5.53
CA GLU A 163 17.14 -4.72 -7.00
C GLU A 163 17.32 -6.09 -7.65
N ARG A 164 18.31 -6.89 -7.19
CA ARG A 164 18.48 -8.27 -7.69
C ARG A 164 17.26 -9.16 -7.41
N PHE A 165 16.63 -9.00 -6.25
CA PHE A 165 15.42 -9.75 -5.91
C PHE A 165 14.27 -9.38 -6.84
N PHE A 166 14.05 -8.07 -7.05
CA PHE A 166 13.04 -7.57 -7.96
C PHE A 166 13.30 -8.08 -9.38
N GLY A 167 14.51 -7.97 -9.92
CA GLY A 167 14.84 -8.49 -11.27
C GLY A 167 14.61 -9.99 -11.43
N LYS A 168 14.80 -10.80 -10.37
CA LYS A 168 14.57 -12.25 -10.38
C LYS A 168 13.13 -12.68 -10.12
N LEU A 169 12.22 -11.77 -9.74
CA LEU A 169 10.84 -12.14 -9.42
C LEU A 169 10.11 -12.69 -10.66
N GLU A 170 9.72 -13.97 -10.60
CA GLU A 170 9.04 -14.69 -11.68
C GLU A 170 7.51 -14.54 -11.63
N VAL A 171 6.87 -14.74 -12.78
CA VAL A 171 5.39 -14.79 -12.88
C VAL A 171 4.88 -15.97 -12.07
N GLY A 172 3.83 -15.73 -11.29
CA GLY A 172 3.22 -16.75 -10.42
C GLY A 172 4.01 -17.06 -9.15
N LYS A 173 5.16 -16.41 -8.91
CA LYS A 173 5.98 -16.54 -7.69
C LYS A 173 5.88 -15.29 -6.83
N SER A 174 4.66 -14.90 -6.50
CA SER A 174 4.38 -13.73 -5.66
C SER A 174 4.97 -13.91 -4.26
N VAL A 175 5.32 -12.79 -3.62
CA VAL A 175 5.77 -12.77 -2.24
C VAL A 175 5.04 -11.71 -1.44
N LYS A 176 4.93 -11.92 -0.14
CA LYS A 176 4.35 -10.95 0.79
C LYS A 176 5.22 -10.70 2.01
N ARG A 177 5.07 -9.52 2.60
CA ARG A 177 5.65 -9.12 3.89
C ARG A 177 4.71 -8.14 4.58
N MET A 178 4.96 -7.91 5.86
CA MET A 178 4.31 -6.83 6.59
C MET A 178 5.28 -5.69 6.84
N ASN A 179 4.80 -4.48 6.65
CA ASN A 179 5.38 -3.26 7.22
C ASN A 179 4.40 -2.74 8.29
N TRP A 180 4.90 -2.08 9.32
CA TRP A 180 4.04 -1.55 10.38
C TRP A 180 4.57 -0.22 10.92
N THR A 181 3.68 0.59 11.46
CA THR A 181 3.99 1.79 12.24
C THR A 181 2.91 2.02 13.28
N VAL A 182 3.11 2.99 14.18
CA VAL A 182 2.03 3.53 15.02
C VAL A 182 1.62 4.89 14.48
N GLN A 183 0.32 5.16 14.49
CA GLN A 183 -0.27 6.46 14.22
C GLN A 183 -1.18 6.86 15.38
N THR A 184 -1.16 8.14 15.74
CA THR A 184 -1.92 8.71 16.87
C THR A 184 -3.23 9.39 16.42
N HIS A 185 -3.73 8.97 15.26
CA HIS A 185 -4.99 9.40 14.66
C HIS A 185 -5.61 8.22 13.87
N ASP A 186 -6.88 8.31 13.52
CA ASP A 186 -7.63 7.29 12.77
C ASP A 186 -7.62 7.51 11.24
N GLU A 187 -7.01 8.60 10.76
CA GLU A 187 -6.99 8.92 9.32
C GLU A 187 -6.21 7.90 8.48
N LEU A 188 -6.82 7.46 7.37
CA LEU A 188 -6.22 6.53 6.42
C LEU A 188 -5.44 7.23 5.30
N PHE A 189 -5.95 8.37 4.85
CA PHE A 189 -5.30 9.24 3.89
C PHE A 189 -4.49 10.29 4.65
N ASN A 190 -3.18 10.04 4.77
CA ASN A 190 -2.27 10.99 5.38
C ASN A 190 -1.00 11.12 4.52
N CYS A 191 -0.95 12.17 3.70
CA CYS A 191 0.25 12.54 2.94
C CYS A 191 1.27 13.32 3.79
N LYS A 192 0.87 13.87 4.94
CA LYS A 192 1.77 14.57 5.85
C LYS A 192 2.64 13.57 6.58
N ALA A 193 3.93 13.84 6.66
CA ALA A 193 4.89 12.83 7.07
C ALA A 193 4.63 12.27 8.48
N ASN A 194 4.14 11.03 8.56
CA ASN A 194 4.29 10.16 9.73
C ASN A 194 5.77 9.93 10.05
N HIS A 195 6.60 10.00 9.00
CA HIS A 195 8.03 9.91 9.09
C HIS A 195 8.65 11.26 9.46
N ASN A 196 9.37 11.34 10.59
CA ASN A 196 10.19 12.50 10.86
C ASN A 196 11.40 12.46 9.92
N LEU A 197 11.28 13.16 8.78
CA LEU A 197 12.42 13.49 7.94
C LEU A 197 13.36 14.41 8.74
N ALA A 198 14.67 14.35 8.48
CA ALA A 198 15.66 15.13 9.20
C ALA A 198 15.27 16.62 9.24
N GLY A 199 15.11 17.19 10.43
CA GLY A 199 14.71 18.59 10.65
C GLY A 199 13.27 18.82 11.14
N VAL A 200 12.44 17.78 11.25
CA VAL A 200 11.10 17.86 11.87
C VAL A 200 11.23 17.75 13.40
N ASP A 201 10.43 18.55 14.12
CA ASP A 201 10.40 18.59 15.58
C ASP A 201 10.28 17.17 16.16
N SER A 202 11.25 16.84 17.01
CA SER A 202 11.42 15.52 17.64
C SER A 202 11.02 15.54 19.11
N THR A 203 10.40 16.64 19.55
CA THR A 203 9.82 16.76 20.88
C THR A 203 8.77 15.65 21.08
N PRO A 204 8.86 14.90 22.19
CA PRO A 204 7.82 13.95 22.56
C PRO A 204 6.46 14.63 22.61
N ASP A 205 5.44 13.96 22.07
CA ASP A 205 4.07 14.45 22.20
C ASP A 205 3.72 14.36 23.70
N GLN A 206 3.46 15.51 24.34
CA GLN A 206 3.22 15.55 25.80
C GLN A 206 1.98 14.73 26.19
N ASP A 207 0.98 14.67 25.31
CA ASP A 207 -0.29 13.97 25.52
C ASP A 207 -0.64 13.07 24.32
N VAL A 208 -0.12 11.84 24.32
CA VAL A 208 -0.57 10.81 23.35
C VAL A 208 -1.91 10.23 23.81
N ASP A 209 -2.98 10.55 23.09
CA ASP A 209 -4.29 9.94 23.32
C ASP A 209 -4.31 8.48 22.84
N ILE A 210 -4.16 7.54 23.78
CA ILE A 210 -4.18 6.11 23.51
C ILE A 210 -5.49 5.66 22.85
N SER A 211 -6.62 6.33 23.13
CA SER A 211 -7.92 5.99 22.53
C SER A 211 -7.96 6.24 21.02
N LYS A 212 -7.09 7.13 20.52
CA LYS A 212 -6.89 7.45 19.09
C LYS A 212 -5.58 6.90 18.53
N THR A 213 -4.93 5.98 19.24
CA THR A 213 -3.66 5.41 18.80
C THR A 213 -3.87 4.02 18.20
N PHE A 214 -3.32 3.83 17.01
CA PHE A 214 -3.49 2.62 16.19
C PHE A 214 -2.14 2.07 15.75
N VAL A 215 -2.06 0.74 15.70
CA VAL A 215 -1.05 0.04 14.90
C VAL A 215 -1.54 0.03 13.46
N ARG A 216 -0.78 0.68 12.58
CA ARG A 216 -1.00 0.63 11.13
C ARG A 216 -0.13 -0.47 10.56
N ILE A 217 -0.73 -1.41 9.85
CA ILE A 217 -0.03 -2.53 9.21
C ILE A 217 -0.32 -2.49 7.71
N GLU A 218 0.73 -2.56 6.91
CA GLU A 218 0.63 -2.76 5.46
C GLU A 218 1.00 -4.22 5.16
N LEU A 219 0.03 -5.00 4.68
CA LEU A 219 0.31 -6.30 4.06
C LEU A 219 0.73 -6.03 2.62
N GLN A 220 2.05 -6.05 2.40
CA GLN A 220 2.67 -5.71 1.13
C GLN A 220 2.89 -6.98 0.29
N THR A 221 2.46 -6.95 -0.96
CA THR A 221 2.61 -8.04 -1.92
C THR A 221 3.37 -7.55 -3.15
N LEU A 222 4.29 -8.38 -3.65
CA LEU A 222 5.00 -8.19 -4.91
C LEU A 222 4.62 -9.32 -5.86
N THR A 223 4.14 -8.96 -7.04
CA THR A 223 3.81 -9.93 -8.09
C THR A 223 4.28 -9.44 -9.46
N ARG A 224 4.74 -10.37 -10.30
CA ARG A 224 5.14 -10.08 -11.68
C ARG A 224 3.95 -10.25 -12.62
N LEU A 225 3.63 -9.21 -13.37
CA LEU A 225 2.62 -9.27 -14.43
C LEU A 225 3.12 -10.12 -15.61
N PRO A 226 2.29 -11.04 -16.15
CA PRO A 226 2.72 -12.00 -17.17
C PRO A 226 3.13 -11.38 -18.51
N GLN A 227 2.42 -10.35 -18.99
CA GLN A 227 2.60 -9.80 -20.34
C GLN A 227 3.65 -8.68 -20.34
N THR A 228 3.45 -7.63 -19.53
CA THR A 228 4.34 -6.47 -19.50
C THR A 228 5.60 -6.69 -18.68
N ARG A 229 5.62 -7.76 -17.86
CA ARG A 229 6.70 -8.04 -16.91
C ARG A 229 6.90 -6.92 -15.87
N ALA A 230 5.97 -5.97 -15.75
CA ALA A 230 6.00 -5.02 -14.65
C ALA A 230 5.80 -5.74 -13.31
N ILE A 231 6.38 -5.19 -12.25
CA ILE A 231 6.08 -5.63 -10.88
C ILE A 231 4.92 -4.80 -10.38
N LEU A 232 3.86 -5.47 -9.96
CA LEU A 232 2.85 -4.87 -9.10
C LEU A 232 3.30 -5.01 -7.66
N PHE A 233 3.60 -3.88 -7.04
CA PHE A 233 3.69 -3.73 -5.60
C PHE A 233 2.34 -3.25 -5.08
N SER A 234 1.62 -4.11 -4.38
CA SER A 234 0.35 -3.75 -3.73
C SER A 234 0.49 -3.78 -2.22
N PHE A 235 -0.33 -3.00 -1.52
CA PHE A 235 -0.49 -3.18 -0.10
C PHE A 235 -1.90 -2.90 0.39
N LYS A 236 -2.40 -3.77 1.27
CA LYS A 236 -3.61 -3.53 2.04
C LYS A 236 -3.24 -2.96 3.41
N THR A 237 -3.90 -1.87 3.78
CA THR A 237 -3.70 -1.21 5.06
C THR A 237 -4.73 -1.70 6.07
N TYR A 238 -4.24 -2.18 7.21
CA TYR A 238 -5.02 -2.47 8.40
C TYR A 238 -4.71 -1.46 9.50
N MET A 239 -5.73 -1.11 10.28
CA MET A 239 -5.58 -0.26 11.46
C MET A 239 -6.25 -0.92 12.65
N TYR A 240 -5.46 -1.20 13.68
CA TYR A 240 -5.92 -1.82 14.92
C TYR A 240 -5.66 -0.89 16.09
N PRO A 241 -6.66 -0.56 16.93
CA PRO A 241 -6.43 0.21 18.14
C PRO A 241 -5.37 -0.46 19.03
N VAL A 242 -4.42 0.29 19.57
CA VAL A 242 -3.39 -0.25 20.47
C VAL A 242 -4.01 -0.91 21.70
N ARG A 243 -5.15 -0.40 22.17
CA ARG A 243 -5.95 -1.01 23.25
C ARG A 243 -6.40 -2.44 22.92
N GLN A 244 -6.70 -2.73 21.67
CA GLN A 244 -7.13 -4.07 21.24
C GLN A 244 -5.95 -5.04 21.35
N ILE A 245 -4.78 -4.64 20.83
CA ILE A 245 -3.54 -5.44 20.93
C ILE A 245 -3.21 -5.77 22.39
N LYS A 246 -3.36 -4.79 23.29
CA LYS A 246 -3.19 -5.01 24.73
C LYS A 246 -4.22 -6.00 25.28
N SER A 247 -5.51 -5.81 24.98
CA SER A 247 -6.58 -6.67 25.50
C SER A 247 -6.48 -8.13 25.04
N GLU A 248 -5.86 -8.37 23.88
CA GLU A 248 -5.60 -9.70 23.33
C GLU A 248 -4.28 -10.32 23.85
N GLY A 249 -3.60 -9.67 24.80
CA GLY A 249 -2.35 -10.14 25.42
C GLY A 249 -1.08 -9.84 24.63
N GLY A 250 -1.18 -9.16 23.49
CA GLY A 250 -0.04 -8.79 22.64
C GLY A 250 0.76 -7.58 23.14
N GLY A 251 0.35 -6.97 24.26
CA GLY A 251 0.92 -5.74 24.81
C GLY A 251 2.46 -5.76 24.96
N PRO A 252 3.02 -6.66 25.80
CA PRO A 252 4.46 -6.73 26.03
C PRO A 252 5.27 -6.95 24.75
N ALA A 253 4.88 -7.92 23.91
CA ALA A 253 5.58 -8.21 22.67
C ALA A 253 5.57 -7.02 21.68
N PHE A 254 4.48 -6.23 21.68
CA PHE A 254 4.41 -5.05 20.84
C PHE A 254 5.26 -3.89 21.39
N ALA A 255 5.30 -3.71 22.72
CA ALA A 255 6.21 -2.74 23.35
C ALA A 255 7.69 -3.05 23.03
N ASP A 256 8.08 -4.33 23.10
CA ASP A 256 9.43 -4.77 22.74
C ASP A 256 9.73 -4.50 21.26
N ALA A 257 8.75 -4.67 20.36
CA ALA A 257 8.91 -4.34 18.95
C ALA A 257 9.09 -2.82 18.70
N VAL A 258 8.40 -1.97 19.47
CA VAL A 258 8.56 -0.50 19.43
C VAL A 258 9.95 -0.09 19.91
N GLU A 259 10.42 -0.63 21.02
CA GLU A 259 11.77 -0.35 21.56
C GLU A 259 12.87 -0.90 20.64
N GLY A 260 12.62 -2.03 20.00
CA GLY A 260 13.49 -2.64 19.00
C GLY A 260 13.76 -1.73 17.78
N LEU A 261 12.94 -0.70 17.52
CA LEU A 261 13.22 0.30 16.48
C LEU A 261 14.53 1.06 16.73
N ALA A 262 14.92 1.24 18.01
CA ALA A 262 16.16 1.89 18.39
C ALA A 262 17.34 0.92 18.52
N ALA A 263 17.07 -0.32 18.95
CA ALA A 263 18.10 -1.33 19.24
C ALA A 263 18.46 -2.22 18.03
N GLY A 264 17.69 -2.16 16.94
CA GLY A 264 17.88 -3.00 15.76
C GLY A 264 19.09 -2.63 14.88
N ASN A 265 19.22 -3.32 13.74
CA ASN A 265 20.30 -3.13 12.76
C ASN A 265 20.26 -1.81 11.99
N ALA A 266 19.19 -1.02 12.15
CA ALA A 266 19.04 0.33 11.62
C ALA A 266 18.43 1.26 12.69
N PRO A 267 19.22 1.75 13.67
CA PRO A 267 18.71 2.56 14.79
C PRO A 267 17.96 3.83 14.38
N GLY A 268 18.25 4.37 13.19
CA GLY A 268 17.52 5.50 12.61
C GLY A 268 16.04 5.22 12.38
N MET A 269 15.61 3.95 12.39
CA MET A 269 14.20 3.56 12.26
C MET A 269 13.32 4.13 13.38
N ARG A 270 13.89 4.38 14.57
CA ARG A 270 13.20 5.08 15.67
C ARG A 270 12.69 6.46 15.24
N ILE A 271 13.55 7.25 14.60
CA ILE A 271 13.22 8.59 14.09
C ILE A 271 12.34 8.47 12.86
N TYR A 272 12.73 7.61 11.92
CA TYR A 272 11.99 7.42 10.68
C TYR A 272 10.54 6.99 10.93
N LYS A 273 10.23 6.09 11.87
CA LYS A 273 8.84 5.73 12.22
C LYS A 273 8.18 6.66 13.25
N GLY A 274 8.85 7.75 13.63
CA GLY A 274 8.33 8.75 14.56
C GLY A 274 8.20 8.28 16.01
N SER A 275 8.78 7.13 16.40
CA SER A 275 8.62 6.59 17.77
C SER A 275 9.32 7.43 18.83
N VAL A 276 10.11 8.43 18.44
CA VAL A 276 10.60 9.47 19.34
C VAL A 276 9.45 10.29 19.96
N ARG A 277 8.33 10.46 19.23
CA ARG A 277 7.17 11.24 19.64
C ARG A 277 6.20 10.44 20.50
N TRP A 278 5.82 9.26 20.03
CA TRP A 278 4.76 8.44 20.63
C TRP A 278 5.24 7.22 21.41
N GLY A 279 6.50 6.78 21.23
CA GLY A 279 6.97 5.47 21.68
C GLY A 279 6.89 5.25 23.19
N LYS A 280 7.26 6.26 23.99
CA LYS A 280 7.25 6.15 25.46
C LYS A 280 5.84 5.90 26.00
N ALA A 281 4.88 6.78 25.67
CA ALA A 281 3.51 6.68 26.15
C ALA A 281 2.83 5.37 25.70
N VAL A 282 3.08 4.95 24.45
CA VAL A 282 2.54 3.70 23.91
C VAL A 282 3.11 2.48 24.64
N CYS A 283 4.42 2.43 24.89
CA CYS A 283 5.04 1.31 25.63
C CYS A 283 4.58 1.25 27.10
N GLU A 284 4.47 2.40 27.78
CA GLU A 284 3.95 2.47 29.16
C GLU A 284 2.51 1.96 29.24
N TYR A 285 1.66 2.35 28.28
CA TYR A 285 0.30 1.83 28.19
C TYR A 285 0.27 0.32 27.92
N LEU A 286 1.08 -0.17 26.97
CA LEU A 286 1.08 -1.58 26.57
C LEU A 286 1.52 -2.53 27.69
N ARG A 287 2.31 -2.04 28.66
CA ARG A 287 2.83 -2.83 29.78
C ARG A 287 2.10 -2.63 31.12
N SER A 288 1.14 -1.71 31.20
CA SER A 288 0.34 -1.49 32.41
C SER A 288 -0.75 -2.52 32.67
#